data_AF-A0A7J2KU50-F1
#
_entry.id   AF-A0A7J2KU50-F1
#
_cell.length_a   1.000
_cell.length_b   1.000
_cell.length_c   1.000
_cell.angle_alpha   90.00
_cell.angle_beta   90.00
_cell.angle_gamma   90.00
#
_symmetry.space_group_name_H-M   'P 1'
#
loop_
_entity.id
_entity.type
_entity.pdbx_description
1 polymer ?
#
loop_
_entity_poly.entity_id
_entity_poly.type
_entity_poly.pdbx_seq_one_letter_code
_entity_poly.pdbx_strand_id
1 'polypeptide(L)'
;MREINEAEDWLRSAKTLLEGSSASRERYTVVVAQCIHSVIRANDALSMNFLGRRAIRHDTAPRLFLELIEENKIPLRYANLRKTINDAVQLKSKVDYQGAEMSKADAKRWVNKAEKFLSAAKDSLG
;
A
#
# COMPACT_ATOMS: atom_id res chain seq x y z
N MET A 1 -10.82 -3.66 -11.01
CA MET A 1 -11.65 -4.44 -10.05
C MET A 1 -10.86 -5.59 -9.40
N ARG A 2 -10.12 -6.40 -10.16
CA ARG A 2 -9.29 -7.47 -9.55
C ARG A 2 -8.24 -6.92 -8.58
N GLU A 3 -7.55 -5.85 -8.96
CA GLU A 3 -6.45 -5.25 -8.20
C GLU A 3 -6.90 -4.66 -6.87
N ILE A 4 -8.09 -4.04 -6.84
CA ILE A 4 -8.64 -3.47 -5.60
C ILE A 4 -9.06 -4.58 -4.63
N ASN A 5 -9.61 -5.69 -5.13
CA ASN A 5 -9.95 -6.86 -4.31
C ASN A 5 -8.67 -7.49 -3.72
N GLU A 6 -7.62 -7.66 -4.53
CA GLU A 6 -6.34 -8.15 -4.03
C GLU A 6 -5.74 -7.19 -2.98
N ALA A 7 -5.89 -5.86 -3.16
CA ALA A 7 -5.46 -4.89 -2.16
C ALA A 7 -6.20 -5.03 -0.83
N GLU A 8 -7.51 -5.31 -0.88
CA GLU A 8 -8.31 -5.61 0.31
C GLU A 8 -7.87 -6.88 1.01
N ASP A 9 -7.64 -7.96 0.26
CA ASP A 9 -7.20 -9.24 0.81
C ASP A 9 -5.86 -9.12 1.54
N TRP A 10 -4.91 -8.39 0.96
CA TRP A 10 -3.64 -8.09 1.61
C TRP A 10 -3.83 -7.33 2.92
N LEU A 11 -4.68 -6.30 2.94
CA LEU A 11 -4.92 -5.52 4.15
C LEU A 11 -5.68 -6.31 5.22
N ARG A 12 -6.65 -7.13 4.81
CA ARG A 12 -7.41 -8.02 5.69
C ARG A 12 -6.48 -9.00 6.38
N SER A 13 -5.59 -9.65 5.62
CA SER A 13 -4.56 -10.55 6.14
C SER A 13 -3.64 -9.84 7.14
N ALA A 14 -3.21 -8.61 6.82
CA ALA A 14 -2.32 -7.83 7.67
C ALA A 14 -2.95 -7.51 9.03
N LYS A 15 -4.25 -7.19 9.04
CA LYS A 15 -5.02 -6.94 10.27
C LYS A 15 -5.15 -8.19 11.12
N THR A 16 -5.52 -9.32 10.51
CA THR A 16 -5.62 -10.61 11.20
C THR A 16 -4.29 -10.99 11.87
N LEU A 17 -3.17 -10.83 11.15
CA LEU A 17 -1.84 -11.11 11.71
C LEU A 17 -1.45 -10.16 12.85
N LEU A 18 -1.85 -8.88 12.77
CA LEU A 18 -1.57 -7.89 13.81
C LEU A 18 -2.31 -8.20 15.12
N GLU A 19 -3.53 -8.74 15.03
CA GLU A 19 -4.41 -9.09 16.16
C GLU A 19 -4.05 -10.41 16.84
N GLY A 20 -3.25 -11.27 16.19
CA GLY A 20 -2.84 -12.56 16.76
C GLY A 20 -2.16 -12.44 18.14
N SER A 21 -2.18 -13.53 18.90
CA SER A 21 -1.64 -13.58 20.27
C SER A 21 -0.09 -13.63 20.34
N SER A 22 0.58 -14.15 19.32
CA SER A 22 2.04 -14.37 19.31
C SER A 22 2.86 -13.12 18.91
N ALA A 23 3.29 -12.31 19.89
CA ALA A 23 4.11 -11.13 19.61
C ALA A 23 5.54 -11.51 19.16
N SER A 24 5.85 -11.33 17.87
CA SER A 24 7.21 -11.47 17.32
C SER A 24 7.53 -10.38 16.30
N ARG A 25 8.81 -10.06 16.12
CA ARG A 25 9.26 -9.02 15.17
C ARG A 25 9.08 -9.47 13.73
N GLU A 26 9.33 -10.75 13.44
CA GLU A 26 9.11 -11.38 12.14
C GLU A 26 7.65 -11.24 11.73
N ARG A 27 6.71 -11.50 12.65
CA ARG A 27 5.29 -11.31 12.40
C ARG A 27 4.97 -9.87 12.03
N TYR A 28 5.50 -8.89 12.78
CA TYR A 28 5.28 -7.48 12.47
C TYR A 28 5.90 -7.07 11.14
N THR A 29 7.04 -7.66 10.77
CA THR A 29 7.63 -7.49 9.43
C THR A 29 6.69 -8.00 8.34
N VAL A 30 6.10 -9.19 8.53
CA VAL A 30 5.10 -9.73 7.58
C VAL A 30 3.88 -8.83 7.49
N VAL A 31 3.38 -8.30 8.61
CA VAL A 31 2.26 -7.33 8.60
C VAL A 31 2.61 -6.10 7.76
N VAL A 32 3.80 -5.52 7.95
CA VAL A 32 4.26 -4.37 7.16
C VAL A 32 4.38 -4.72 5.67
N ALA A 33 4.94 -5.89 5.33
CA ALA A 33 5.05 -6.35 3.95
C ALA A 33 3.67 -6.48 3.28
N GLN A 34 2.70 -7.08 3.96
CA GLN A 34 1.32 -7.19 3.47
C GLN A 34 0.65 -5.82 3.29
N CYS A 35 0.87 -4.87 4.21
CA CYS A 35 0.40 -3.49 4.04
C CYS A 35 1.00 -2.81 2.80
N ILE A 36 2.30 -3.01 2.54
CA ILE A 36 2.96 -2.48 1.34
C ILE A 36 2.36 -3.08 0.07
N HIS A 37 2.11 -4.39 0.05
CA HIS A 37 1.44 -5.05 -1.07
C HIS A 37 0.03 -4.49 -1.30
N SER A 38 -0.74 -4.26 -0.24
CA SER A 38 -2.05 -3.61 -0.34
C SER A 38 -1.96 -2.23 -1.00
N VAL A 39 -1.04 -1.37 -0.52
CA VAL A 39 -0.83 -0.02 -1.07
C VAL A 39 -0.46 -0.06 -2.56
N ILE A 40 0.45 -0.96 -2.96
CA ILE A 40 0.86 -1.10 -4.36
C ILE A 40 -0.31 -1.56 -5.23
N ARG A 41 -1.09 -2.55 -4.78
CA ARG A 41 -2.23 -3.05 -5.57
C ARG A 41 -3.38 -2.04 -5.65
N ALA A 42 -3.60 -1.25 -4.60
CA ALA A 42 -4.53 -0.12 -4.66
C ALA A 42 -4.07 0.94 -5.67
N ASN A 43 -2.77 1.23 -5.73
CA ASN A 43 -2.21 2.12 -6.76
C ASN A 43 -2.35 1.55 -8.17
N ASP A 44 -2.08 0.25 -8.36
CA ASP A 44 -2.27 -0.41 -9.66
C ASP A 44 -3.73 -0.36 -10.12
N ALA A 45 -4.68 -0.50 -9.19
CA ALA A 45 -6.11 -0.35 -9.51
C ALA A 45 -6.42 1.04 -10.06
N LEU A 46 -5.90 2.10 -9.41
CA LEU A 46 -6.09 3.48 -9.86
C LEU A 46 -5.41 3.73 -11.21
N SER A 47 -4.15 3.33 -11.36
CA SER A 47 -3.39 3.61 -12.57
C SER A 47 -3.94 2.82 -13.77
N MET A 48 -4.38 1.57 -13.58
CA MET A 48 -5.05 0.82 -14.64
C MET A 48 -6.37 1.48 -15.05
N ASN A 49 -7.16 1.95 -14.08
CA ASN A 49 -8.46 2.55 -14.37
C ASN A 49 -8.35 3.90 -15.09
N PHE A 50 -7.44 4.77 -14.65
CA PHE A 50 -7.37 6.14 -15.14
C PHE A 50 -6.29 6.41 -16.18
N LEU A 51 -5.20 5.64 -16.16
CA LEU A 51 -4.05 5.81 -17.07
C LEU A 51 -3.90 4.64 -18.05
N GLY A 52 -4.70 3.58 -17.92
CA GLY A 52 -4.63 2.38 -18.76
C GLY A 52 -3.36 1.54 -18.58
N ARG A 53 -2.56 1.81 -17.54
CA ARG A 53 -1.28 1.13 -17.29
C ARG A 53 -0.98 0.95 -15.81
N ARG A 54 -0.15 -0.03 -15.47
CA ARG A 54 0.34 -0.28 -14.11
C ARG A 54 1.86 -0.25 -14.04
N ALA A 55 2.39 -0.20 -12.82
CA ALA A 55 3.82 -0.25 -12.60
C ALA A 55 4.37 -1.61 -13.05
N ILE A 56 5.27 -1.62 -14.04
CA ILE A 56 5.99 -2.84 -14.44
C ILE A 56 7.02 -3.22 -13.37
N ARG A 57 7.62 -2.21 -12.74
CA ARG A 57 8.53 -2.35 -11.61
C ARG A 57 7.96 -1.55 -10.44
N HIS A 58 8.02 -2.10 -9.22
CA HIS A 58 7.42 -1.44 -8.06
C HIS A 58 7.99 -0.04 -7.79
N ASP A 59 9.24 0.23 -8.19
CA ASP A 59 9.88 1.54 -8.08
C ASP A 59 9.22 2.64 -8.92
N THR A 60 8.46 2.29 -9.96
CA THR A 60 7.73 3.26 -10.78
C THR A 60 6.32 3.56 -10.26
N ALA A 61 5.82 2.80 -9.28
CA ALA A 61 4.49 3.02 -8.71
C ALA A 61 4.25 4.45 -8.16
N PRO A 62 5.21 5.10 -7.48
CA PRO A 62 5.00 6.46 -6.99
C PRO A 62 4.90 7.51 -8.10
N ARG A 63 5.54 7.25 -9.25
CA ARG A 63 5.44 8.13 -10.42
C ARG A 63 4.03 8.07 -11.01
N LEU A 64 3.46 6.87 -11.14
CA LEU A 64 2.08 6.72 -11.61
C LEU A 64 1.08 7.39 -10.65
N PHE A 65 1.31 7.30 -9.34
CA PHE A 65 0.47 8.02 -8.37
C PHE A 65 0.58 9.55 -8.52
N LEU A 66 1.77 10.07 -8.80
CA LEU A 66 1.96 11.50 -9.06
C LEU A 66 1.20 11.93 -10.33
N GLU A 67 1.29 11.16 -11.40
CA GLU A 67 0.57 11.43 -12.66
C GLU A 67 -0.95 11.46 -12.45
N LEU A 68 -1.51 10.56 -11.62
CA LEU A 68 -2.92 10.60 -11.24
C LEU A 68 -3.33 11.90 -10.56
N ILE A 69 -2.45 12.49 -9.75
CA ILE A 69 -2.69 13.78 -9.09
C ILE A 69 -2.60 14.92 -10.11
N GLU A 70 -1.54 14.93 -10.92
CA GLU A 70 -1.26 15.99 -11.91
C GLU A 70 -2.35 16.07 -12.98
N GLU A 71 -2.91 14.93 -13.40
CA GLU A 71 -4.02 14.85 -14.35
C GLU A 71 -5.41 15.01 -13.71
N ASN A 72 -5.48 15.33 -12.41
CA ASN A 72 -6.73 15.44 -11.64
C ASN A 72 -7.63 14.18 -11.72
N LYS A 73 -7.02 12.99 -11.85
CA LYS A 73 -7.74 11.70 -11.87
C LYS A 73 -8.15 11.22 -10.48
N ILE A 74 -7.48 11.73 -9.44
CA ILE A 74 -7.87 11.50 -8.05
C ILE A 74 -8.09 12.84 -7.33
N PRO A 75 -8.99 12.90 -6.32
CA PRO A 75 -9.20 14.12 -5.55
C PRO A 75 -7.91 14.66 -4.90
N LEU A 76 -7.67 15.97 -5.01
CA LEU A 76 -6.49 16.63 -4.43
C LEU A 76 -6.33 16.42 -2.92
N ARG A 77 -7.43 16.17 -2.19
CA ARG A 77 -7.40 15.80 -0.76
C ARG A 77 -6.55 14.55 -0.46
N TYR A 78 -6.30 13.72 -1.47
CA TYR A 78 -5.49 12.50 -1.36
C TYR A 78 -4.05 12.67 -1.83
N ALA A 79 -3.64 13.87 -2.27
CA ALA A 79 -2.29 14.10 -2.79
C ALA A 79 -1.18 13.78 -1.77
N ASN A 80 -1.45 13.94 -0.48
CA ASN A 80 -0.51 13.61 0.60
C ASN A 80 -0.16 12.11 0.68
N LEU A 81 -0.98 11.23 0.12
CA LEU A 81 -0.71 9.79 0.04
C LEU A 81 0.48 9.45 -0.87
N ARG A 82 0.97 10.42 -1.66
CA ARG A 82 2.24 10.30 -2.39
C ARG A 82 3.39 9.89 -1.47
N LYS A 83 3.41 10.39 -0.23
CA LYS A 83 4.42 9.97 0.76
C LYS A 83 4.29 8.50 1.10
N THR A 84 3.06 8.00 1.28
CA THR A 84 2.80 6.60 1.63
C THR A 84 3.30 5.63 0.57
N ILE A 85 3.02 5.88 -0.72
CA ILE A 85 3.50 5.00 -1.80
C ILE A 85 5.02 5.08 -1.97
N ASN A 86 5.64 6.25 -1.79
CA ASN A 86 7.10 6.39 -1.77
C ASN A 86 7.74 5.59 -0.64
N ASP A 87 7.24 5.75 0.59
CA ASP A 87 7.71 5.01 1.77
C ASP A 87 7.57 3.49 1.53
N ALA A 88 6.49 3.06 0.88
CA ALA A 88 6.17 1.64 0.67
C ALA A 88 7.19 0.99 -0.27
N VAL A 89 7.49 1.65 -1.38
CA VAL A 89 8.48 1.18 -2.36
C VAL A 89 9.89 1.13 -1.76
N GLN A 90 10.28 2.14 -0.98
CA GLN A 90 11.60 2.18 -0.34
C GLN A 90 11.75 1.10 0.74
N LEU A 91 10.66 0.77 1.44
CA LEU A 91 10.68 -0.21 2.52
C LEU A 91 10.53 -1.65 2.00
N LYS A 92 9.87 -1.85 0.85
CA LYS A 92 9.54 -3.17 0.29
C LYS A 92 10.74 -4.12 0.26
N SER A 93 11.84 -3.69 -0.36
CA SER A 93 13.04 -4.54 -0.47
C SER A 93 13.61 -4.92 0.88
N LYS A 94 13.53 -4.02 1.86
CA LYS A 94 14.06 -4.24 3.21
C LYS A 94 13.26 -5.29 3.97
N VAL A 95 11.94 -5.20 3.91
CA VAL A 95 11.05 -6.12 4.64
C VAL A 95 10.90 -7.48 3.95
N ASP A 96 10.98 -7.52 2.63
CA ASP A 96 10.81 -8.78 1.88
C ASP A 96 12.10 -9.60 1.79
N TYR A 97 13.27 -8.94 1.74
CA TYR A 97 14.53 -9.62 1.36
C TYR A 97 15.72 -9.34 2.27
N GLN A 98 15.75 -8.22 2.99
CA GLN A 98 16.95 -7.80 3.76
C GLN A 98 16.83 -8.05 5.27
N GLY A 99 15.82 -8.82 5.69
CA GLY A 99 15.66 -9.23 7.09
C GLY A 99 15.35 -8.07 8.05
N ALA A 100 14.77 -6.97 7.55
CA ALA A 100 14.43 -5.84 8.41
C ALA A 100 13.35 -6.26 9.43
N GLU A 101 13.65 -6.07 10.72
CA GLU A 101 12.72 -6.36 11.79
C GLU A 101 11.84 -5.15 12.12
N MET A 102 10.52 -5.33 12.10
CA MET A 102 9.57 -4.27 12.40
C MET A 102 9.03 -4.41 13.82
N SER A 103 8.74 -3.28 14.46
CA SER A 103 8.06 -3.28 15.76
C SER A 103 6.54 -3.38 15.58
N LYS A 104 5.82 -3.69 16.68
CA LYS A 104 4.36 -3.61 16.71
C LYS A 104 3.85 -2.21 16.34
N ALA A 105 4.58 -1.17 16.75
CA ALA A 105 4.23 0.21 16.45
C ALA A 105 4.36 0.52 14.96
N ASP A 106 5.40 -0.01 14.30
CA ASP A 106 5.57 0.11 12.85
C ASP A 106 4.45 -0.60 12.10
N ALA A 107 4.13 -1.83 12.50
CA ALA A 107 3.03 -2.60 11.92
C ALA A 107 1.69 -1.87 12.03
N LYS A 108 1.34 -1.35 13.21
CA LYS A 108 0.11 -0.54 13.41
C LYS A 108 0.08 0.70 12.52
N ARG A 109 1.20 1.42 12.45
CA ARG A 109 1.33 2.61 11.60
C ARG A 109 1.14 2.27 10.12
N TRP A 110 1.68 1.14 9.67
CA TRP A 110 1.51 0.68 8.29
C TRP A 110 0.10 0.21 7.97
N VAL A 111 -0.58 -0.49 8.89
CA VAL A 111 -2.02 -0.81 8.74
C VAL A 111 -2.83 0.47 8.54
N ASN A 112 -2.64 1.49 9.39
CA ASN A 112 -3.35 2.76 9.25
C ASN A 112 -3.04 3.48 7.93
N LYS A 113 -1.78 3.43 7.47
CA LYS A 113 -1.38 4.01 6.17
C LYS A 113 -2.07 3.28 5.01
N ALA A 114 -2.06 1.95 5.03
CA ALA A 114 -2.67 1.11 4.00
C ALA A 114 -4.20 1.27 3.96
N GLU A 115 -4.87 1.34 5.12
CA GLU A 115 -6.30 1.65 5.21
C GLU A 115 -6.65 2.97 4.55
N LYS A 116 -5.92 4.04 4.88
CA LYS A 116 -6.16 5.37 4.29
C LYS A 116 -5.95 5.36 2.78
N PHE A 117 -4.91 4.67 2.31
CA PHE A 117 -4.63 4.58 0.88
C PHE A 117 -5.70 3.78 0.13
N LEU A 118 -6.08 2.61 0.67
CA LEU A 118 -7.12 1.77 0.08
C LEU A 118 -8.47 2.48 0.06
N SER A 119 -8.83 3.17 1.15
CA SER A 119 -10.07 3.95 1.20
C SER A 119 -10.08 5.07 0.16
N ALA A 120 -8.96 5.79 -0.02
CA ALA A 120 -8.84 6.81 -1.05
C ALA A 120 -8.93 6.22 -2.46
N ALA A 121 -8.34 5.05 -2.67
CA ALA A 121 -8.41 4.37 -3.95
C ALA A 121 -9.86 3.97 -4.29
N LYS A 122 -10.59 3.40 -3.33
CA LYS A 122 -12.02 3.06 -3.50
C LYS A 122 -12.87 4.29 -3.79
N ASP A 123 -12.75 5.33 -2.97
CA ASP A 123 -13.48 6.58 -3.16
C ASP A 123 -13.23 7.22 -4.53
N SER A 124 -12.00 7.11 -5.04
CA SER A 124 -11.65 7.63 -6.36
C SER A 124 -12.23 6.79 -7.50
N LEU A 125 -12.39 5.47 -7.31
CA LEU A 125 -12.87 4.56 -8.35
C LEU A 125 -14.40 4.56 -8.53
N GLY A 126 -15.14 5.06 -7.54
CA GLY A 126 -16.61 5.05 -7.52
C GLY A 126 -17.15 3.82 -6.81
#